data_AF-A0A8T5J014-F1
#
_entry.id   AF-A0A8T5J014-F1
#
_cell.length_a   1.000
_cell.length_b   1.000
_cell.length_c   1.000
_cell.angle_alpha   90.00
_cell.angle_beta   90.00
_cell.angle_gamma   90.00
#
_symmetry.space_group_name_H-M   'P 1'
#
loop_
_entity.id
_entity.type
_entity.pdbx_description
1 polymer ?
#
loop_
_entity_poly.entity_id
_entity_poly.type
_entity_poly.pdbx_seq_one_letter_code
_entity_poly.pdbx_strand_id
1 'polypeptide(L)'
;MARLSILCQLNGGCMGCCGHDFISKEKIQEAIVRNTKDFKELNPKTESELLNFMNRAHCNDLLNGVCRNLIRDSKSDNILCPLHPALNDGNDLRVGHCQTEYLCLTAQKFEKWTVETQKRFLDFVESKKLGRLDFSLLMDRNELLKDFVN
;
A
#
# COMPACT_ATOMS: atom_id res chain seq x y z
N MET A 1 1.01 12.52 -12.98
CA MET A 1 1.91 12.16 -11.86
C MET A 1 1.03 11.62 -10.75
N ALA A 2 1.33 10.44 -10.20
CA ALA A 2 0.56 9.90 -9.08
C ALA A 2 0.57 10.90 -7.91
N ARG A 3 -0.61 11.19 -7.34
CA ARG A 3 -0.76 12.11 -6.21
C ARG A 3 -0.24 11.41 -4.95
N LEU A 4 1.04 11.60 -4.65
CA LEU A 4 1.70 11.00 -3.50
C LEU A 4 1.50 11.89 -2.27
N SER A 5 0.49 11.56 -1.45
CA SER A 5 0.39 12.15 -0.11
C SER A 5 1.52 11.64 0.77
N ILE A 6 2.21 12.54 1.48
CA ILE A 6 3.30 12.19 2.42
C ILE A 6 2.83 11.19 3.48
N LEU A 7 1.56 11.28 3.88
CA LEU A 7 0.93 10.35 4.81
C LEU A 7 0.91 8.91 4.26
N CYS A 8 0.68 8.74 2.96
CA CYS A 8 0.66 7.44 2.31
C CYS A 8 2.06 6.80 2.19
N GLN A 9 3.13 7.57 2.42
CA GLN A 9 4.52 7.12 2.43
C GLN A 9 5.07 6.93 3.86
N LEU A 10 4.32 7.35 4.88
CA LEU A 10 4.70 7.17 6.27
C LEU A 10 4.84 5.68 6.62
N ASN A 11 5.77 5.34 7.50
CA ASN A 11 6.02 3.97 7.96
C ASN A 11 6.35 2.95 6.83
N GLY A 12 6.98 3.43 5.77
CA GLY A 12 7.35 2.63 4.60
C GLY A 12 6.19 2.31 3.65
N GLY A 13 5.11 3.09 3.71
CA GLY A 13 3.99 3.05 2.77
C GLY A 13 2.74 2.36 3.32
N CYS A 14 1.56 2.93 3.05
CA CYS A 14 0.29 2.28 3.33
C CYS A 14 -0.14 1.33 2.19
N MET A 15 -0.90 0.29 2.52
CA MET A 15 -1.42 -0.67 1.53
C MET A 15 -2.70 -0.21 0.81
N GLY A 16 -3.13 1.05 0.97
CA GLY A 16 -4.45 1.52 0.52
C GLY A 16 -4.68 1.52 -1.00
N CYS A 17 -3.64 1.66 -1.82
CA CYS A 17 -3.76 1.45 -3.29
C CYS A 17 -3.58 -0.02 -3.71
N CYS A 18 -3.25 -0.89 -2.74
CA CYS A 18 -2.88 -2.29 -2.92
C CYS A 18 -3.81 -3.22 -2.14
N GLY A 19 -5.02 -2.79 -1.83
CA GLY A 19 -6.01 -3.59 -1.12
C GLY A 19 -7.03 -2.77 -0.36
N HIS A 20 -8.19 -3.36 -0.10
CA HIS A 20 -9.28 -2.85 0.71
C HIS A 20 -10.04 -4.03 1.33
N ASP A 21 -10.94 -3.76 2.27
CA ASP A 21 -11.76 -4.80 2.93
C ASP A 21 -10.93 -5.93 3.57
N PHE A 22 -9.83 -5.56 4.21
CA PHE A 22 -8.92 -6.51 4.84
C PHE A 22 -9.62 -7.34 5.94
N ILE A 23 -9.55 -8.66 5.81
CA ILE A 23 -10.23 -9.60 6.73
C ILE A 23 -9.57 -9.62 8.11
N SER A 24 -8.28 -9.99 8.17
CA SER A 24 -7.50 -10.05 9.41
C SER A 24 -6.00 -9.95 9.09
N LYS A 25 -5.17 -9.68 10.10
CA LYS A 25 -3.70 -9.62 9.94
C LYS A 25 -3.15 -10.94 9.41
N GLU A 26 -3.63 -12.06 9.92
CA GLU A 26 -3.22 -13.41 9.54
C GLU A 26 -3.56 -13.66 8.07
N LYS A 27 -4.77 -13.27 7.64
CA LYS A 27 -5.21 -13.42 6.25
C LYS A 27 -4.47 -12.51 5.27
N ILE A 28 -4.08 -11.31 5.71
CA ILE A 28 -3.20 -10.44 4.93
C ILE A 28 -1.82 -11.09 4.77
N GLN A 29 -1.25 -11.63 5.84
CA GLN A 29 0.04 -12.30 5.79
C GLN A 29 0.01 -13.54 4.89
N GLU A 30 -1.02 -14.39 4.99
CA GLU A 30 -1.23 -15.53 4.09
C GLU A 30 -1.27 -15.09 2.62
N ALA A 31 -1.98 -13.99 2.31
CA ALA A 31 -2.09 -13.47 0.96
C ALA A 31 -0.73 -12.97 0.44
N ILE A 32 0.00 -12.18 1.24
CA ILE A 32 1.33 -11.68 0.88
C ILE A 32 2.30 -12.84 0.66
N VAL A 33 2.27 -13.88 1.50
CA VAL A 33 3.11 -15.07 1.34
C VAL A 33 2.83 -15.77 0.01
N ARG A 34 1.55 -15.95 -0.35
CA ARG A 34 1.15 -16.54 -1.63
C ARG A 34 1.60 -15.70 -2.81
N ASN A 35 1.31 -14.39 -2.81
CA ASN A 35 1.76 -13.47 -3.86
C ASN A 35 3.29 -13.48 -4.01
N THR A 36 4.02 -13.54 -2.90
CA THR A 36 5.48 -13.61 -2.89
C THR A 36 5.99 -14.92 -3.48
N LYS A 37 5.30 -16.04 -3.22
CA LYS A 37 5.62 -17.33 -3.82
C LYS A 37 5.44 -17.28 -5.34
N ASP A 38 4.29 -16.80 -5.81
CA ASP A 38 4.02 -16.63 -7.24
C ASP A 38 5.09 -15.76 -7.92
N PHE A 39 5.47 -14.65 -7.27
CA PHE A 39 6.49 -13.74 -7.79
C PHE A 39 7.87 -14.40 -7.88
N LYS A 40 8.23 -15.22 -6.90
CA LYS A 40 9.50 -15.97 -6.91
C LYS A 40 9.52 -17.08 -7.95
N GLU A 41 8.40 -17.76 -8.17
CA GLU A 41 8.28 -18.81 -9.19
C GLU A 41 8.37 -18.23 -10.60
N LEU A 42 7.72 -17.10 -10.85
CA LEU A 42 7.78 -16.41 -12.14
C LEU A 42 9.08 -15.62 -12.34
N ASN A 43 9.70 -15.19 -11.23
CA ASN A 43 11.00 -14.52 -11.17
C ASN A 43 11.19 -13.39 -12.21
N PRO A 44 10.25 -12.44 -12.35
CA PRO A 44 10.32 -11.41 -13.40
C PRO A 44 11.58 -10.54 -13.23
N LYS A 45 12.24 -10.21 -14.35
CA LYS A 45 13.48 -9.40 -14.40
C LYS A 45 13.36 -8.15 -15.25
N THR A 46 12.44 -8.16 -16.19
CA THR A 46 12.20 -7.06 -17.13
C THR A 46 10.84 -6.40 -16.85
N GLU A 47 10.67 -5.18 -17.35
CA GLU A 47 9.38 -4.47 -17.29
C GLU A 47 8.24 -5.31 -17.89
N SER A 48 8.47 -5.93 -19.06
CA SER A 48 7.49 -6.80 -19.71
C SER A 48 7.07 -7.97 -18.82
N GLU A 49 8.02 -8.61 -18.14
CA GLU A 49 7.71 -9.71 -17.21
C GLU A 49 7.00 -9.22 -15.95
N LEU A 50 7.30 -8.02 -15.45
CA LEU A 50 6.56 -7.40 -14.35
C LEU A 50 5.11 -7.11 -14.74
N LEU A 51 4.88 -6.60 -15.95
CA LEU A 51 3.53 -6.37 -16.48
C LEU A 51 2.79 -7.69 -16.70
N ASN A 52 3.46 -8.75 -17.15
CA ASN A 52 2.87 -10.09 -17.25
C ASN A 52 2.49 -10.63 -15.86
N PHE A 53 3.35 -10.44 -14.85
CA PHE A 53 3.02 -10.77 -13.47
C PHE A 53 1.78 -10.00 -12.99
N MET A 54 1.70 -8.69 -13.25
CA MET A 54 0.53 -7.87 -12.92
C MET A 54 -0.76 -8.39 -13.57
N ASN A 55 -0.70 -8.70 -14.86
CA ASN A 55 -1.85 -9.08 -15.68
C ASN A 55 -2.35 -10.51 -15.44
N ARG A 56 -1.70 -11.29 -14.57
CA ARG A 56 -2.15 -12.64 -14.21
C ARG A 56 -3.52 -12.66 -13.50
N ALA A 57 -3.96 -11.51 -13.00
CA ALA A 57 -5.24 -11.33 -12.35
C ALA A 57 -5.80 -9.93 -12.58
N HIS A 58 -7.13 -9.81 -12.55
CA HIS A 58 -7.82 -8.52 -12.62
C HIS A 58 -7.52 -7.68 -11.38
N CYS A 59 -7.54 -6.35 -11.49
CA CYS A 59 -7.20 -5.46 -10.37
C CYS A 59 -8.13 -5.57 -9.16
N ASN A 60 -9.38 -5.96 -9.38
CA ASN A 60 -10.37 -6.24 -8.33
C ASN A 60 -10.31 -7.68 -7.78
N ASP A 61 -9.45 -8.55 -8.32
CA ASP A 61 -9.23 -9.89 -7.78
C ASP A 61 -8.25 -9.81 -6.60
N LEU A 62 -8.80 -9.44 -5.44
CA LEU A 62 -8.06 -9.29 -4.20
C LEU A 62 -8.06 -10.59 -3.39
N LEU A 63 -6.88 -11.05 -3.01
CA LEU A 63 -6.72 -12.21 -2.14
C LEU A 63 -6.83 -11.76 -0.68
N ASN A 64 -7.94 -12.06 -0.01
CA ASN A 64 -8.25 -11.60 1.35
C ASN A 64 -8.20 -10.07 1.52
N GLY A 65 -8.62 -9.33 0.49
CA GLY A 65 -8.54 -7.87 0.46
C GLY A 65 -7.15 -7.33 0.08
N VAL A 66 -6.18 -8.19 -0.24
CA VAL A 66 -4.83 -7.78 -0.65
C VAL A 66 -4.66 -7.88 -2.17
N CYS A 67 -4.13 -6.82 -2.78
CA CYS A 67 -3.74 -6.81 -4.19
C CYS A 67 -2.71 -7.91 -4.44
N ARG A 68 -2.91 -8.66 -5.53
CA ARG A 68 -2.02 -9.76 -5.91
C ARG A 68 -0.59 -9.32 -6.19
N ASN A 69 -0.35 -8.04 -6.44
CA ASN A 69 1.00 -7.52 -6.70
C ASN A 69 1.74 -7.09 -5.43
N LEU A 70 1.09 -7.13 -4.27
CA LEU A 70 1.74 -6.82 -3.00
C LEU A 70 2.51 -8.04 -2.49
N ILE A 71 3.83 -7.90 -2.39
CA ILE A 71 4.76 -8.98 -2.04
C ILE A 71 5.68 -8.56 -0.89
N ARG A 72 6.39 -9.53 -0.33
CA ARG A 72 7.45 -9.32 0.64
C ARG A 72 8.81 -9.38 -0.04
N ASP A 73 9.60 -8.32 0.13
CA ASP A 73 10.98 -8.26 -0.33
C ASP A 73 11.83 -9.30 0.40
N SER A 74 12.49 -10.14 -0.39
CA SER A 74 13.43 -11.16 0.08
C SER A 74 14.62 -10.61 0.87
N LYS A 75 15.01 -9.35 0.69
CA LYS A 75 16.21 -8.77 1.32
C LYS A 75 15.93 -8.01 2.61
N SER A 76 14.83 -7.26 2.64
CA SER A 76 14.55 -6.31 3.73
C SER A 76 13.30 -6.63 4.55
N ASP A 77 12.65 -7.78 4.28
CA ASP A 77 11.37 -8.19 4.88
C ASP A 77 10.22 -7.18 4.68
N ASN A 78 10.46 -6.15 3.88
CA ASN A 78 9.52 -5.08 3.60
C ASN A 78 8.40 -5.57 2.68
N ILE A 79 7.18 -5.10 2.95
CA ILE A 79 6.05 -5.29 2.05
C ILE A 79 6.09 -4.17 1.00
N LEU A 80 6.09 -4.53 -0.29
CA LEU A 80 6.18 -3.59 -1.40
C LEU A 80 5.40 -4.07 -2.63
N CYS A 81 5.22 -3.17 -3.59
CA CYS A 81 4.73 -3.49 -4.93
C CYS A 81 5.89 -3.32 -5.92
N PRO A 82 6.30 -4.37 -6.65
CA PRO A 82 7.44 -4.31 -7.58
C PRO A 82 7.15 -3.40 -8.78
N LEU A 83 5.88 -3.03 -9.01
CA LEU A 83 5.42 -2.13 -10.07
C LEU A 83 5.49 -0.65 -9.66
N HIS A 84 5.85 -0.35 -8.40
CA HIS A 84 5.87 1.02 -7.89
C HIS A 84 6.97 1.85 -8.59
N PRO A 85 6.74 3.12 -8.92
CA PRO A 85 7.73 3.96 -9.63
C PRO A 85 9.05 4.14 -8.87
N ALA A 86 9.02 4.05 -7.53
CA ALA A 86 10.24 4.06 -6.71
C ALA A 86 11.20 2.88 -6.99
N LEU A 87 10.73 1.82 -7.65
CA LEU A 87 11.51 0.65 -8.03
C LEU A 87 11.74 0.53 -9.55
N ASN A 88 11.23 1.48 -10.33
CA ASN A 88 11.20 1.43 -11.80
C ASN A 88 11.58 2.78 -12.41
N ASP A 89 12.61 3.44 -11.89
CA ASP A 89 13.15 4.72 -12.42
C ASP A 89 12.09 5.82 -12.64
N GLY A 90 11.08 5.86 -11.77
CA GLY A 90 9.98 6.82 -11.85
C GLY A 90 8.83 6.41 -12.79
N ASN A 91 8.96 5.31 -13.54
CA ASN A 91 7.89 4.76 -14.36
C ASN A 91 6.86 4.01 -13.49
N ASP A 92 5.60 4.46 -13.50
CA ASP A 92 4.54 3.84 -12.71
C ASP A 92 3.87 2.71 -13.50
N LEU A 93 4.39 1.50 -13.36
CA LEU A 93 3.91 0.30 -14.06
C LEU A 93 2.52 -0.17 -13.61
N ARG A 94 1.92 0.49 -12.62
CA ARG A 94 0.57 0.19 -12.13
C ARG A 94 -0.52 0.87 -12.96
N VAL A 95 -0.17 1.86 -13.78
CA VAL A 95 -1.13 2.64 -14.59
C VAL A 95 -1.92 1.71 -15.51
N GLY A 96 -3.24 1.90 -15.55
CA GLY A 96 -4.15 1.07 -16.34
C GLY A 96 -4.60 -0.23 -15.65
N HIS A 97 -3.98 -0.62 -14.53
CA HIS A 97 -4.40 -1.76 -13.73
C HIS A 97 -4.87 -1.33 -12.33
N CYS A 98 -4.03 -0.61 -11.58
CA CYS A 98 -4.37 -0.13 -10.24
C CYS A 98 -4.92 1.29 -10.26
N GLN A 99 -5.70 1.64 -9.23
CA GLN A 99 -6.08 3.03 -8.96
C GLN A 99 -4.91 3.79 -8.33
N THR A 100 -3.97 4.26 -9.15
CA THR A 100 -2.73 4.93 -8.70
C THR A 100 -2.97 6.29 -8.04
N GLU A 101 -4.14 6.88 -8.25
CA GLU A 101 -4.57 8.15 -7.64
C GLU A 101 -5.50 7.95 -6.43
N TYR A 102 -5.75 6.70 -6.02
CA TYR A 102 -6.61 6.43 -4.88
C TYR A 102 -6.03 7.01 -3.58
N LEU A 103 -6.88 7.71 -2.85
CA LEU A 103 -6.63 8.18 -1.48
C LEU A 103 -7.75 7.65 -0.59
N CYS A 104 -7.41 7.01 0.52
CA CYS A 104 -8.39 6.65 1.54
C CYS A 104 -8.98 7.91 2.18
N LEU A 105 -10.12 7.80 2.86
CA LEU A 105 -10.79 8.94 3.48
C LEU A 105 -9.88 9.71 4.45
N THR A 106 -9.05 9.02 5.22
CA THR A 106 -8.04 9.65 6.09
C THR A 106 -7.06 10.53 5.29
N ALA A 107 -6.52 10.02 4.17
CA ALA A 107 -5.61 10.77 3.31
C ALA A 107 -6.31 11.94 2.60
N GLN A 108 -7.55 11.75 2.15
CA GLN A 108 -8.36 12.82 1.55
C GLN A 108 -8.64 13.96 2.54
N LYS A 109 -8.89 13.65 3.82
CA LYS A 109 -9.05 14.69 4.86
C LYS A 109 -7.72 15.36 5.18
N PHE A 110 -6.65 14.58 5.31
CA PHE A 110 -5.31 15.08 5.59
C PHE A 110 -4.88 16.16 4.58
N GLU A 111 -5.09 15.92 3.29
CA GLU A 111 -4.71 16.89 2.24
C GLU A 111 -5.48 18.22 2.30
N LYS A 112 -6.65 18.25 2.95
CA LYS A 112 -7.46 19.46 3.11
C LYS A 112 -7.14 20.24 4.38
N TRP A 113 -6.34 19.68 5.28
CA TRP A 113 -5.93 20.33 6.53
C TRP A 113 -4.86 21.39 6.31
N THR A 114 -4.74 22.30 7.27
CA THR A 114 -3.60 23.23 7.33
C THR A 114 -2.30 22.48 7.58
N VAL A 115 -1.16 23.06 7.20
CA VAL A 115 0.16 22.46 7.39
C VAL A 115 0.42 22.13 8.86
N GLU A 116 -0.03 22.98 9.78
CA GLU A 116 0.12 22.76 11.22
C GLU A 116 -0.67 21.54 11.70
N THR A 117 -1.88 21.37 11.17
CA THR A 117 -2.75 20.23 11.51
C THR A 117 -2.22 18.93 10.90
N GLN A 118 -1.72 19.00 9.65
CA GLN A 118 -1.02 17.88 9.01
C GLN A 118 0.18 17.44 9.85
N LYS A 119 1.03 18.37 10.26
CA LYS A 119 2.20 18.06 11.11
C LYS A 119 1.79 17.37 12.41
N ARG A 120 0.80 17.91 13.12
CA ARG A 120 0.26 17.30 14.35
C ARG A 120 -0.26 15.89 14.13
N PHE A 121 -0.90 15.64 12.98
CA PHE A 121 -1.37 14.30 12.65
C PHE A 121 -0.22 13.33 12.38
N LEU A 122 0.82 13.77 11.66
CA LEU A 122 2.02 12.97 11.44
C LEU A 122 2.70 12.61 12.77
N ASP A 123 2.92 13.61 13.64
CA ASP A 123 3.49 13.41 14.98
C ASP A 123 2.64 12.44 15.82
N PHE A 124 1.30 12.56 15.74
CA PHE A 124 0.35 11.64 16.39
C PHE A 124 0.52 10.20 15.89
N VAL A 125 0.58 9.99 14.58
CA VAL A 125 0.75 8.65 14.00
C VAL A 125 2.11 8.05 14.38
N GLU A 126 3.18 8.84 14.33
CA GLU A 126 4.52 8.39 14.74
C GLU A 126 4.57 8.00 16.22
N SER A 127 3.90 8.76 17.09
CA SER A 127 3.84 8.48 18.54
C SER A 127 3.22 7.11 18.87
N LYS A 128 2.33 6.60 18.01
CA LYS A 128 1.66 5.30 18.19
C LYS A 128 2.58 4.11 17.91
N LYS A 129 3.76 4.32 17.30
CA LYS A 129 4.78 3.28 16.99
C LYS A 129 4.17 2.03 16.33
N LEU A 130 3.26 2.24 15.38
CA LEU A 130 2.53 1.16 14.74
C LEU A 130 3.44 0.37 13.79
N GLY A 131 3.24 -0.94 13.71
CA GLY A 131 3.77 -1.73 12.60
C GLY A 131 3.08 -1.37 11.28
N ARG A 132 3.71 -1.66 10.14
CA ARG A 132 3.17 -1.30 8.80
C ARG A 132 1.76 -1.85 8.53
N LEU A 133 1.49 -3.09 8.97
CA LEU A 133 0.18 -3.71 8.82
C LEU A 133 -0.88 -3.01 9.68
N ASP A 134 -0.56 -2.74 10.94
CA ASP A 134 -1.43 -1.98 11.85
C ASP A 134 -1.72 -0.59 11.32
N PHE A 135 -0.69 0.12 10.89
CA PHE A 135 -0.82 1.43 10.27
C PHE A 135 -1.78 1.38 9.08
N SER A 136 -1.58 0.43 8.16
CA SER A 136 -2.45 0.31 6.97
C SER A 136 -3.89 -0.03 7.33
N LEU A 137 -4.12 -0.94 8.27
CA LEU A 137 -5.46 -1.33 8.72
C LEU A 137 -6.22 -0.19 9.40
N LEU A 138 -5.55 0.53 10.31
CA LEU A 138 -6.17 1.63 11.03
C LEU A 138 -6.42 2.85 10.13
N MET A 139 -5.58 3.05 9.11
CA MET A 139 -5.79 4.04 8.05
C MET A 139 -7.03 3.73 7.20
N ASP A 140 -7.18 2.47 6.78
CA ASP A 140 -8.30 1.98 5.95
C ASP A 140 -9.64 2.08 6.70
N ARG A 141 -9.67 1.69 7.98
CA ARG A 141 -10.85 1.74 8.85
C ARG A 141 -11.19 3.13 9.40
N ASN A 142 -10.37 4.13 9.06
CA ASN A 142 -10.46 5.50 9.57
C ASN A 142 -10.31 5.62 11.10
N GLU A 143 -9.71 4.63 11.75
CA GLU A 143 -9.54 4.61 13.21
C GLU A 143 -8.53 5.68 13.64
N LEU A 144 -7.41 5.83 12.92
CA LEU A 144 -6.45 6.91 13.20
C LEU A 144 -7.04 8.30 13.04
N LEU A 145 -7.90 8.47 12.04
CA LEU A 145 -8.61 9.73 11.82
C LEU A 145 -9.56 10.02 12.98
N LYS A 146 -10.37 9.03 13.39
CA LYS A 146 -11.33 9.17 14.50
C LYS A 146 -10.59 9.49 15.81
N ASP A 147 -9.52 8.77 16.11
CA ASP A 147 -8.72 8.98 17.32
C ASP A 147 -8.07 10.37 17.39
N PHE A 148 -7.73 10.97 16.25
CA PHE A 148 -7.08 12.28 16.23
C PHE A 148 -8.05 13.46 16.36
N VAL A 149 -9.26 13.32 15.82
CA VAL A 149 -10.27 14.39 15.82
C VAL A 149 -11.17 14.38 17.04
N ASN A 150 -11.15 13.30 17.82
CA ASN A 150 -11.78 13.18 19.13
C ASN A 150 -10.91 13.80 20.21
#